data_AF-A0A969NXI9-F1
#
_entry.id   AF-A0A969NXI9-F1
#
_cell.length_a   1.000
_cell.length_b   1.000
_cell.length_c   1.000
_cell.angle_alpha   90.00
_cell.angle_beta   90.00
_cell.angle_gamma   90.00
#
_symmetry.space_group_name_H-M   'P 1'
#
loop_
_entity.id
_entity.type
_entity.pdbx_description
1 polymer ?
#
loop_
_entity_poly.entity_id
_entity_poly.type
_entity_poly.pdbx_seq_one_letter_code
_entity_poly.pdbx_strand_id
1 'polypeptide(L)'
;MNTELWKELSELENVEAKFSLRIESDGHHIGVAHILADAIVAFREDKEIDIVVYGHTHRELVEERDNRIYINPGSLQDTGRYFLLDTEKMRLEKKFWDQ
;
A
#
# COMPACT_ATOMS: atom_id res chain seq x y z
N MET A 1 -2.68 -22.23 -4.24
CA MET A 1 -2.53 -21.66 -2.89
C MET A 1 -1.14 -21.94 -2.33
N ASN A 2 -0.27 -20.92 -2.21
CA ASN A 2 0.95 -21.05 -1.41
C ASN A 2 0.55 -21.05 0.06
N THR A 3 0.25 -22.24 0.57
CA THR A 3 -0.24 -22.47 1.93
C THR A 3 0.73 -21.99 3.01
N GLU A 4 2.02 -21.87 2.70
CA GLU A 4 3.03 -21.35 3.63
C GLU A 4 2.86 -19.84 3.83
N LEU A 5 2.72 -19.07 2.73
CA LEU A 5 2.52 -17.62 2.80
C LEU A 5 1.25 -17.24 3.58
N TRP A 6 0.15 -17.97 3.38
CA TRP A 6 -1.08 -17.74 4.15
C TRP A 6 -0.92 -18.03 5.63
N LYS A 7 -0.20 -19.10 5.96
CA LYS A 7 0.04 -19.48 7.34
C LYS A 7 0.87 -18.40 8.04
N GLU A 8 1.95 -17.95 7.40
CA GLU A 8 2.78 -16.85 7.88
C GLU A 8 1.96 -15.56 8.06
N LEU A 9 1.17 -15.15 7.06
CA LEU A 9 0.32 -13.96 7.14
C LEU A 9 -0.76 -14.06 8.23
N SER A 10 -1.32 -15.26 8.44
CA SER A 10 -2.35 -15.49 9.47
C SER A 10 -1.82 -15.50 10.90
N GLU A 11 -0.52 -15.74 11.08
CA GLU A 11 0.17 -15.70 12.37
C GLU A 11 0.67 -14.29 12.73
N LEU A 12 0.67 -13.35 11.77
CA LEU A 12 0.96 -11.95 12.07
C LEU A 12 -0.15 -11.35 12.93
N GLU A 13 0.25 -10.59 13.95
CA GLU A 13 -0.69 -9.81 14.74
C GLU A 13 -1.43 -8.84 13.82
N ASN A 14 -2.76 -8.82 13.90
CA ASN A 14 -3.56 -7.80 13.23
C ASN A 14 -3.21 -6.44 13.85
N VAL A 15 -2.35 -5.69 13.17
CA VAL A 15 -2.08 -4.30 13.53
C VAL A 15 -3.23 -3.45 13.02
N GLU A 16 -4.13 -3.07 13.93
CA GLU A 16 -5.10 -2.02 13.65
C GLU A 16 -4.33 -0.69 13.58
N ALA A 17 -3.86 -0.31 12.38
CA ALA A 17 -3.13 0.92 12.15
C ALA A 17 -4.06 2.12 12.40
N LYS A 18 -4.00 2.70 13.60
CA LYS A 18 -4.99 3.68 14.04
C LYS A 18 -5.04 4.98 13.22
N PHE A 19 -3.98 5.37 12.49
CA PHE A 19 -4.02 6.60 11.69
C PHE A 19 -3.13 6.56 10.44
N SER A 20 -1.89 6.08 10.56
CA SER A 20 -0.93 6.00 9.45
C SER A 20 0.35 5.30 9.91
N LEU A 21 1.13 4.78 8.97
CA LEU A 21 2.43 4.16 9.18
C LEU A 21 3.43 4.73 8.16
N ARG A 22 4.68 4.94 8.59
CA ARG A 22 5.81 5.26 7.71
C ARG A 22 6.73 4.05 7.66
N ILE A 23 7.05 3.61 6.45
CA ILE A 23 7.96 2.50 6.15
C ILE A 23 9.10 3.05 5.29
N GLU A 24 10.30 2.51 5.44
CA GLU A 24 11.42 2.77 4.55
C GLU A 24 11.86 1.46 3.90
N SER A 25 12.07 1.48 2.58
CA SER A 25 12.56 0.33 1.81
C SER A 25 13.39 0.81 0.64
N ASP A 26 14.61 0.29 0.47
CA ASP A 26 15.56 0.67 -0.60
C ASP A 26 15.78 2.19 -0.74
N GLY A 27 15.70 2.93 0.38
CA GLY A 27 15.83 4.39 0.42
C GLY A 27 14.58 5.17 0.00
N HIS A 28 13.46 4.47 -0.25
CA HIS A 28 12.15 5.08 -0.50
C HIS A 28 11.31 5.12 0.77
N HIS A 29 10.67 6.25 1.02
CA HIS A 29 9.77 6.41 2.15
C HIS A 29 8.32 6.24 1.71
N ILE A 30 7.65 5.29 2.36
CA ILE A 30 6.31 4.84 2.03
C ILE A 30 5.38 5.18 3.20
N GLY A 31 4.44 6.08 2.97
CA GLY A 31 3.35 6.37 3.87
C GLY A 31 2.17 5.42 3.61
N VAL A 32 1.63 4.80 4.65
CA VAL A 32 0.48 3.89 4.55
C VAL A 32 -0.63 4.38 5.47
N ALA A 33 -1.83 4.57 4.95
CA ALA A 33 -3.02 4.86 5.77
C ALA A 33 -4.27 4.32 5.07
N HIS A 34 -5.26 3.81 5.81
CA HIS A 34 -6.42 3.18 5.16
C HIS A 34 -7.29 4.18 4.38
N ILE A 35 -7.44 5.42 4.88
CA ILE A 35 -8.25 6.48 4.27
C ILE A 35 -7.33 7.56 3.68
N LEU A 36 -7.59 8.00 2.44
CA LEU A 36 -6.79 9.02 1.76
C LEU A 36 -6.71 10.34 2.54
N ALA A 37 -7.83 10.79 3.12
CA ALA A 37 -7.85 12.01 3.92
C ALA A 37 -6.89 11.94 5.12
N ASP A 38 -6.83 10.80 5.80
CA ASP A 38 -5.92 10.58 6.92
C ASP A 38 -4.47 10.54 6.44
N ALA A 39 -4.21 9.91 5.28
CA ALA A 39 -2.89 9.92 4.65
C ALA A 39 -2.40 11.35 4.36
N ILE A 40 -3.27 12.19 3.79
CA ILE A 40 -2.95 13.60 3.49
C ILE A 40 -2.65 14.35 4.78
N VAL A 41 -3.46 14.20 5.82
CA VAL A 41 -3.22 14.87 7.11
C VAL A 41 -1.92 14.39 7.76
N ALA A 42 -1.63 13.11 7.70
CA ALA A 42 -0.43 12.52 8.31
C ALA A 42 0.86 12.92 7.59
N PHE A 43 0.84 12.94 6.25
CA PHE A 43 2.07 13.07 5.44
C PHE A 43 2.22 14.41 4.73
N ARG A 44 1.31 15.38 4.92
CA ARG A 44 1.37 16.70 4.24
C ARG A 44 2.69 17.44 4.42
N GLU A 45 3.26 17.45 5.64
CA GLU A 45 4.51 18.18 5.92
C GLU A 45 5.76 17.31 5.67
N ASP A 46 5.61 15.99 5.53
CA ASP A 46 6.72 15.05 5.37
C ASP A 46 7.16 14.97 3.90
N LYS A 47 8.08 15.85 3.51
CA LYS A 47 8.59 15.94 2.13
C LYS A 47 9.43 14.74 1.69
N GLU A 48 9.77 13.83 2.60
CA GLU A 48 10.55 12.63 2.26
C GLU A 48 9.67 11.48 1.77
N ILE A 49 8.34 11.52 2.01
CA ILE A 49 7.41 10.51 1.52
C ILE A 49 7.34 10.55 0.00
N ASP A 50 7.82 9.48 -0.62
CA ASP A 50 7.81 9.26 -2.07
C ASP A 50 6.50 8.60 -2.52
N ILE A 51 5.97 7.69 -1.69
CA ILE A 51 4.82 6.83 -2.03
C ILE A 51 3.79 6.87 -0.91
N VAL A 52 2.52 7.05 -1.26
CA VAL A 52 1.39 6.97 -0.34
C VAL A 52 0.48 5.82 -0.75
N VAL A 53 0.40 4.79 0.09
CA VAL A 53 -0.51 3.65 -0.09
C VAL A 53 -1.76 3.86 0.76
N TYR A 54 -2.93 3.78 0.13
CA TYR A 54 -4.22 3.90 0.80
C TYR A 54 -5.27 2.91 0.28
N GLY A 55 -6.43 2.86 0.93
CA GLY A 55 -7.49 1.91 0.60
C GLY A 55 -8.89 2.51 0.74
N HIS A 56 -9.76 1.78 1.44
CA HIS A 56 -11.15 2.12 1.79
C HIS A 56 -12.17 2.16 0.64
N THR A 57 -11.83 2.74 -0.52
CA THR A 57 -12.79 2.95 -1.61
C THR A 57 -13.09 1.70 -2.43
N HIS A 58 -12.26 0.65 -2.28
CA HIS A 58 -12.22 -0.55 -3.13
C HIS A 58 -11.95 -0.25 -4.62
N ARG A 59 -11.68 1.01 -4.98
CA ARG A 59 -11.40 1.45 -6.33
C ARG A 59 -9.91 1.58 -6.51
N GLU A 60 -9.39 0.78 -7.42
CA GLU A 60 -7.98 0.84 -7.82
C GLU A 60 -7.65 2.23 -8.38
N LEU A 61 -6.55 2.82 -7.90
CA LEU A 61 -6.01 4.07 -8.41
C LEU A 61 -4.49 4.05 -8.29
N VAL A 62 -3.80 4.49 -9.34
CA VAL A 62 -2.37 4.83 -9.29
C VAL A 62 -2.24 6.19 -9.94
N GLU A 63 -1.82 7.18 -9.17
CA GLU A 63 -1.67 8.55 -9.66
C GLU A 63 -0.44 9.20 -9.07
N GLU A 64 0.16 10.10 -9.84
CA GLU A 64 1.25 10.96 -9.38
C GLU A 64 0.70 12.36 -9.11
N ARG A 65 0.96 12.88 -7.90
CA ARG A 65 0.54 14.21 -7.49
C ARG A 65 1.54 14.77 -6.48
N ASP A 66 1.87 16.06 -6.60
CA ASP A 66 2.76 16.76 -5.67
C ASP A 66 4.12 16.04 -5.49
N ASN A 67 4.67 15.48 -6.58
CA ASN A 67 5.88 14.64 -6.64
C ASN A 67 5.82 13.37 -5.77
N ARG A 68 4.60 12.85 -5.52
CA ARG A 68 4.38 11.59 -4.81
C ARG A 68 3.51 10.65 -5.63
N ILE A 69 3.75 9.35 -5.46
CA ILE A 69 2.94 8.31 -6.08
C ILE A 69 1.87 7.87 -5.07
N TYR A 70 0.60 8.06 -5.39
CA TYR A 70 -0.53 7.59 -4.62
C TYR A 70 -1.04 6.26 -5.19
N ILE A 71 -1.15 5.25 -4.34
CA ILE A 71 -1.54 3.89 -4.72
C ILE A 71 -2.74 3.44 -3.88
N ASN A 72 -3.84 3.12 -4.54
CA ASN A 72 -4.93 2.34 -4.00
C ASN A 72 -4.99 1.00 -4.74
N PRO A 73 -4.70 -0.14 -4.08
CA PRO A 73 -4.72 -1.45 -4.72
C PRO A 73 -6.13 -1.94 -5.06
N GLY A 74 -7.17 -1.23 -4.61
CA GLY A 74 -8.55 -1.69 -4.70
C GLY A 74 -8.85 -2.76 -3.65
N SER A 75 -9.81 -3.63 -3.94
CA SER A 75 -10.22 -4.72 -3.05
C SER A 75 -9.73 -6.06 -3.58
N LEU A 76 -8.93 -6.74 -2.75
CA LEU A 76 -8.53 -8.13 -2.98
C LEU A 76 -9.76 -9.05 -3.02
N GLN A 77 -10.75 -8.81 -2.16
CA GLN A 77 -11.96 -9.63 -2.07
C GLN A 77 -12.85 -9.48 -3.29
N ASP A 78 -12.97 -8.26 -3.83
CA ASP A 78 -13.90 -7.98 -4.94
C ASP A 78 -13.31 -8.40 -6.29
N THR A 79 -11.98 -8.27 -6.44
CA THR A 79 -11.35 -8.38 -7.76
C THR A 79 -10.29 -9.48 -7.83
N GLY A 80 -9.88 -10.04 -6.70
CA GLY A 80 -8.76 -10.98 -6.64
C GLY A 80 -7.45 -10.36 -7.10
N ARG A 81 -7.28 -9.03 -7.01
CA ARG A 81 -6.08 -8.34 -7.50
C ARG A 81 -5.30 -7.70 -6.36
N TYR A 82 -3.99 -7.64 -6.54
CA TYR A 82 -3.07 -6.94 -5.65
C TYR A 82 -1.95 -6.28 -6.47
N PHE A 83 -1.24 -5.34 -5.86
CA PHE A 83 -0.03 -4.77 -6.42
C PHE A 83 1.22 -5.36 -5.74
N LEU A 84 2.26 -5.59 -6.53
CA LEU A 84 3.61 -5.84 -6.09
C LEU A 84 4.45 -4.61 -6.44
N LEU A 85 5.01 -3.95 -5.42
CA LEU A 85 5.93 -2.83 -5.59
C LEU A 85 7.37 -3.34 -5.44
N ASP A 86 8.13 -3.29 -6.54
CA ASP A 86 9.58 -3.52 -6.57
C ASP A 86 10.25 -2.17 -6.26
N THR A 87 10.71 -1.98 -5.03
CA THR A 87 11.28 -0.71 -4.53
C THR A 87 12.68 -0.43 -5.08
N GLU A 88 13.51 -1.45 -5.31
CA GLU A 88 14.81 -1.29 -5.97
C GLU A 88 14.68 -0.72 -7.39
N LYS A 89 13.65 -1.14 -8.15
CA LYS A 89 13.41 -0.69 -9.53
C LYS A 89 12.34 0.39 -9.65
N MET A 90 11.71 0.77 -8.55
CA MET A 90 10.52 1.62 -8.52
C MET A 90 9.46 1.22 -9.54
N ARG A 91 9.11 -0.06 -9.56
CA ARG A 91 8.17 -0.65 -10.52
C ARG A 91 6.97 -1.28 -9.81
N LEU A 92 5.77 -0.84 -10.18
CA LEU A 92 4.51 -1.40 -9.70
C LEU A 92 3.96 -2.41 -10.71
N GLU A 93 3.73 -3.64 -10.25
CA GLU A 93 3.12 -4.71 -11.05
C GLU A 93 1.77 -5.12 -10.46
N LYS A 94 0.75 -5.18 -11.31
CA LYS A 94 -0.54 -5.76 -10.92
C LYS A 94 -0.50 -7.26 -11.05
N LYS A 95 -0.98 -7.96 -10.03
CA LYS A 95 -1.06 -9.42 -9.97
C LYS A 95 -2.47 -9.86 -9.65
N PHE A 96 -2.77 -11.09 -10.01
CA PHE A 96 -4.00 -11.77 -9.66
C PHE A 96 -3.70 -12.82 -8.59
N TRP A 97 -4.57 -12.87 -7.60
CA TRP A 97 -4.62 -13.89 -6.59
C TRP A 97 -5.40 -15.07 -7.17
N ASP A 98 -4.71 -15.95 -7.88
CA ASP A 98 -5.27 -17.23 -8.31
C ASP A 98 -5.17 -18.23 -7.14
N GLN A 99 -6.33 -18.72 -6.69
CA GLN A 99 -6.44 -19.70 -5.60
C GLN A 99 -5.89 -21.07 -6.00
#